data_AF-A0A961WKH8-F1
#
_entry.id   AF-A0A961WKH8-F1
#
_cell.length_a   1.000
_cell.length_b   1.000
_cell.length_c   1.000
_cell.angle_alpha   90.00
_cell.angle_beta   90.00
_cell.angle_gamma   90.00
#
_symmetry.space_group_name_H-M   'P 1'
#
loop_
_entity.id
_entity.type
_entity.pdbx_description
1 polymer ?
#
loop_
_entity_poly.entity_id
_entity_poly.type
_entity_poly.pdbx_seq_one_letter_code
_entity_poly.pdbx_strand_id
1 'polypeptide(L)'
;VNEALRIFYELRDVPGVKKKPSTSELLDWLKLLLNEDIDADTLRESDPRKLIPPLAGALIKNEQDVHLFERLAFMSRRKSEG
;
A
#
# COMPACT_ATOMS: atom_id res chain seq x y z
N VAL A 1 14.75 0.00 1.68
CA VAL A 1 14.26 -0.11 0.28
C VAL A 1 13.63 -1.48 -0.02
N ASN A 2 14.24 -2.60 0.35
CA ASN A 2 13.69 -3.95 0.07
C ASN A 2 12.22 -4.14 0.49
N GLU A 3 11.83 -3.60 1.65
CA GLU A 3 10.45 -3.69 2.14
C GLU A 3 9.44 -2.96 1.24
N ALA A 4 9.78 -1.74 0.82
CA ALA A 4 8.96 -0.98 -0.13
C ALA A 4 8.82 -1.71 -1.47
N LEU A 5 9.88 -2.38 -1.95
CA LEU A 5 9.81 -3.20 -3.16
C LEU A 5 8.90 -4.42 -2.99
N ARG A 6 8.98 -5.10 -1.85
CA ARG A 6 8.09 -6.23 -1.52
C ARG A 6 6.62 -5.80 -1.60
N ILE A 7 6.27 -4.73 -0.88
CA ILE A 7 4.92 -4.15 -0.86
C ILE A 7 4.46 -3.74 -2.27
N PHE A 8 5.35 -3.11 -3.04
CA PHE A 8 5.06 -2.70 -4.41
C PHE A 8 4.71 -3.88 -5.32
N TYR A 9 5.44 -5.01 -5.22
CA TYR A 9 5.14 -6.20 -6.02
C TYR A 9 3.88 -6.92 -5.54
N GLU A 10 3.67 -7.04 -4.22
CA GLU A 10 2.43 -7.63 -3.66
C GLU A 10 1.19 -6.89 -4.16
N LEU A 11 1.23 -5.55 -4.21
CA LEU A 11 0.16 -4.71 -4.77
C LEU A 11 -0.13 -4.98 -6.25
N ARG A 12 0.89 -5.32 -7.05
CA ARG A 12 0.75 -5.63 -8.48
C ARG A 12 0.16 -7.01 -8.73
N ASP A 13 0.23 -7.88 -7.73
CA ASP A 13 -0.26 -9.25 -7.80
C ASP A 13 -1.68 -9.40 -7.25
N VAL A 14 -2.25 -8.34 -6.66
CA VAL A 14 -3.65 -8.30 -6.22
C VAL A 14 -4.60 -8.51 -7.42
N PRO A 15 -5.41 -9.57 -7.41
CA PRO A 15 -6.40 -9.82 -8.48
C PRO A 15 -7.45 -8.70 -8.53
N GLY A 16 -7.79 -8.25 -9.73
CA GLY A 16 -8.83 -7.23 -9.94
C GLY A 16 -8.31 -5.78 -10.02
N VAL A 17 -7.02 -5.54 -9.75
CA VAL A 17 -6.38 -4.25 -10.01
C VAL A 17 -6.30 -4.03 -11.52
N LYS A 18 -7.10 -3.09 -12.04
CA LYS A 18 -7.14 -2.76 -13.48
C LYS A 18 -5.85 -2.08 -13.96
N LYS A 19 -5.28 -1.19 -13.13
CA LYS A 19 -4.02 -0.49 -13.44
C LYS A 19 -3.00 -0.78 -12.34
N LYS A 20 -1.97 -1.54 -12.70
CA LYS A 20 -0.87 -1.85 -11.81
C LYS A 20 -0.02 -0.60 -11.55
N PRO A 21 0.45 -0.36 -10.31
CA PRO A 21 1.38 0.73 -10.02
C PRO A 21 2.66 0.59 -10.86
N SER A 22 3.11 1.73 -11.38
CA SER A 22 4.28 1.91 -12.25
C SER A 22 5.54 2.21 -11.45
N THR A 23 6.70 2.14 -12.10
CA THR A 23 7.98 2.52 -11.47
C THR A 23 7.97 3.99 -11.04
N SER A 24 7.30 4.88 -11.78
CA SER A 24 7.17 6.29 -11.40
C SER A 24 6.36 6.45 -10.11
N GLU A 25 5.28 5.69 -9.95
CA GLU A 25 4.47 5.68 -8.73
C GLU A 25 5.25 5.11 -7.53
N LEU A 26 6.08 4.08 -7.74
CA LEU A 26 7.02 3.61 -6.71
C LEU A 26 8.00 4.71 -6.30
N LEU A 27 8.60 5.43 -7.25
CA LEU A 27 9.57 6.49 -6.96
C LEU A 27 8.91 7.67 -6.23
N ASP A 28 7.69 8.05 -6.62
CA ASP A 28 6.92 9.08 -5.92
C ASP A 28 6.58 8.64 -4.49
N TRP A 29 6.18 7.38 -4.30
CA TRP A 29 5.91 6.83 -2.98
C TRP A 29 7.16 6.79 -2.09
N LEU A 30 8.31 6.37 -2.63
CA LEU A 30 9.58 6.40 -1.89
C LEU A 30 9.98 7.81 -1.45
N LYS A 31 9.77 8.83 -2.28
CA LYS A 31 10.02 10.23 -1.91
C LYS A 31 9.13 10.68 -0.76
N LEU A 32 7.86 10.28 -0.77
CA LEU A 32 6.93 10.61 0.31
C LEU A 32 7.32 9.93 1.63
N LEU A 33 7.68 8.65 1.58
CA LEU A 33 8.17 7.93 2.77
C LEU A 33 9.41 8.62 3.36
N LEU A 34 10.35 9.05 2.51
CA LEU A 34 11.54 9.80 2.94
C LEU A 34 11.19 11.17 3.52
N ASN A 35 10.24 11.89 2.92
CA ASN A 35 9.83 13.21 3.41
C ASN A 35 9.10 13.17 4.75
N GLU A 36 8.38 12.08 5.03
CA GLU A 36 7.64 11.87 6.28
C GLU A 36 8.47 11.13 7.35
N ASP A 37 9.78 10.97 7.13
CA ASP A 37 10.70 10.21 8.00
C ASP A 37 10.19 8.78 8.33
N ILE A 38 9.49 8.15 7.39
CA ILE A 38 8.98 6.77 7.55
C ILE A 38 10.10 5.80 7.20
N ASP A 39 10.60 5.12 8.23
CA ASP A 39 11.65 4.12 8.08
C ASP A 39 11.13 2.76 7.60
N ALA A 40 12.06 1.89 7.19
CA ALA A 40 11.73 0.55 6.72
C ALA A 40 11.20 -0.36 7.84
N ASP A 41 11.48 -0.04 9.10
CA ASP A 41 10.98 -0.79 10.26
C ASP A 41 9.50 -0.49 10.49
N THR A 42 9.07 0.75 10.30
CA THR A 42 7.66 1.16 10.27
C THR A 42 6.90 0.47 9.14
N LEU A 43 7.53 0.28 7.97
CA LEU A 43 6.94 -0.51 6.88
C LEU A 43 6.82 -1.99 7.25
N ARG A 44 7.76 -2.55 8.02
CA ARG A 44 7.71 -3.93 8.54
C ARG A 44 6.68 -4.11 9.65
N GLU A 45 6.46 -3.08 10.48
CA GLU A 45 5.41 -3.01 11.50
C GLU A 45 4.00 -2.76 10.92
N SER A 46 3.82 -2.97 9.62
CA SER A 46 2.50 -3.10 9.02
C SER A 46 1.87 -4.38 9.55
N ASP A 47 1.18 -4.28 10.69
CA ASP A 47 0.26 -5.29 11.19
C ASP A 47 -0.48 -5.91 10.00
N PRO A 48 -0.54 -7.24 9.81
CA PRO A 48 -1.31 -7.85 8.74
C PRO A 48 -2.80 -7.43 8.74
N ARG A 49 -3.30 -6.81 9.82
CA ARG A 49 -4.61 -6.15 9.93
C ARG A 49 -4.66 -4.75 9.26
N LYS A 50 -3.53 -4.13 8.98
CA LYS A 50 -3.35 -2.91 8.18
C LYS A 50 -2.95 -3.30 6.76
N LEU A 51 -3.92 -3.81 5.98
CA LEU A 51 -3.76 -4.13 4.55
C LEU A 51 -3.31 -2.96 3.65
N ILE A 52 -3.23 -1.74 4.18
CA ILE A 52 -2.86 -0.55 3.42
C ILE A 52 -1.54 -0.01 3.97
N PRO A 53 -0.46 -0.03 3.16
CA PRO A 53 0.79 0.58 3.55
C PRO A 53 0.63 2.11 3.66
N PRO A 54 1.44 2.78 4.50
CA PRO A 54 1.39 4.24 4.63
C PRO A 54 1.52 4.90 3.25
N LEU A 55 0.71 5.94 2.99
CA LEU A 55 0.76 6.72 1.75
C LEU A 55 0.50 5.90 0.46
N ALA A 56 -0.23 4.77 0.54
CA ALA A 56 -0.56 3.92 -0.62
C ALA A 56 -1.28 4.65 -1.77
N GLY A 57 -1.92 5.79 -1.52
CA GLY A 57 -2.52 6.63 -2.57
C GLY A 57 -1.50 7.16 -3.58
N ALA A 58 -0.21 7.16 -3.25
CA ALA A 58 0.86 7.46 -4.21
C ALA A 58 1.12 6.31 -5.19
N LEU A 59 0.83 5.06 -4.77
CA LEU A 59 0.93 3.87 -5.60
C LEU A 59 -0.31 3.73 -6.50
N ILE A 60 -1.50 4.11 -6.01
CA ILE A 60 -2.76 3.97 -6.73
C ILE A 60 -3.36 5.36 -6.98
N LYS A 61 -3.14 5.90 -8.18
CA LYS A 61 -3.62 7.24 -8.57
C LYS A 61 -5.08 7.30 -9.04
N ASN A 62 -5.80 6.17 -9.05
CA ASN A 62 -7.22 6.12 -9.44
C ASN A 62 -8.11 6.12 -8.19
N GLU A 63 -8.94 7.15 -8.01
CA GLU A 63 -9.83 7.31 -6.84
C GLU A 63 -10.77 6.11 -6.64
N GLN A 64 -11.22 5.46 -7.73
CA GLN A 64 -12.05 4.26 -7.63
C GLN A 64 -11.29 3.06 -7.05
N ASP A 65 -10.02 2.94 -7.40
CA ASP A 65 -9.15 1.85 -6.93
C ASP A 65 -8.66 2.13 -5.49
N VAL A 66 -8.48 3.41 -5.11
CA VAL A 66 -8.21 3.83 -3.73
C VAL A 66 -9.39 3.45 -2.82
N HIS A 67 -10.62 3.78 -3.23
CA HIS A 67 -11.81 3.46 -2.43
C HIS A 67 -12.04 1.94 -2.30
N LEU A 68 -11.74 1.17 -3.35
CA LEU A 68 -11.79 -0.29 -3.30
C LEU A 68 -10.75 -0.84 -2.30
N PHE A 69 -9.53 -0.30 -2.29
CA PHE A 69 -8.49 -0.68 -1.33
C PHE A 69 -8.88 -0.33 0.11
N GLU A 70 -9.37 0.89 0.36
CA GLU A 70 -9.89 1.32 1.65
C GLU A 70 -10.98 0.38 2.17
N ARG A 71 -11.91 0.00 1.29
CA ARG A 71 -12.99 -0.92 1.62
C ARG A 71 -12.50 -2.33 1.92
N LEU A 72 -11.56 -2.86 1.13
CA LEU A 72 -10.93 -4.17 1.36
C LEU A 72 -10.17 -4.19 2.69
N ALA A 73 -9.42 -3.13 3.00
CA ALA A 73 -8.68 -3.00 4.25
C ALA A 73 -9.60 -2.89 5.46
N PHE A 74 -10.69 -2.15 5.34
CA PHE A 74 -11.69 -2.02 6.39
C PHE A 74 -12.45 -3.34 6.64
N MET A 75 -12.76 -4.11 5.60
CA MET A 75 -13.40 -5.43 5.74
C MET A 75 -12.47 -6.47 6.38
N SER A 76 -11.17 -6.42 6.07
CA SER A 76 -10.17 -7.31 6.70
C SER A 76 -10.02 -7.04 8.19
N ARG A 77 -10.04 -5.77 8.63
CA ARG A 77 -9.99 -5.39 10.06
C ARG A 77 -11.12 -6.02 10.87
N ARG A 78 -12.37 -5.96 10.38
CA ARG A 78 -13.52 -6.56 11.09
C ARG A 78 -13.45 -8.08 11.21
N LYS A 79 -12.80 -8.76 10.26
CA LYS A 79 -12.70 -10.23 10.25
C LYS A 79 -11.67 -10.75 11.27
N SER A 80 -10.81 -9.88 11.79
CA SER A 80 -9.79 -10.20 12.81
C SER A 80 -10.23 -9.91 14.25
N GLU A 81 -11.40 -9.30 14.44
CA GLU A 81 -12.01 -9.01 15.75
C GLU A 81 -13.08 -10.04 16.18
N GLY A 82 -13.19 -11.17 15.45
CA GLY A 82 -14.15 -12.25 15.71
C GLY A 82 -13.49 -13.57 16.05
#